data_AF-X1JZ67-F1
#
_entry.id   AF-X1JZ67-F1
#
_cell.length_a   1.000
_cell.length_b   1.000
_cell.length_c   1.000
_cell.angle_alpha   90.00
_cell.angle_beta   90.00
_cell.angle_gamma   90.00
#
_symmetry.space_group_name_H-M   'P 1'
#
loop_
_entity.id
_entity.type
_entity.pdbx_description
1 polymer ?
#
loop_
_entity_poly.entity_id
_entity_poly.type
_entity_poly.pdbx_seq_one_letter_code
_entity_poly.pdbx_strand_id
1 'polypeptide(L)'
;KGFVLNNSGGVKIEVEGERKNIKKFLSQIRTSFPPLAVIEKIDYRELFPAGYRSFHIRKSKKEKKKFLPISPDISICPDCLKELFDPKNRRYRYPFINCTNCGPRFTIIEDIPYDRSRTTMKVFPMCRQCESEYEDPLNRRFHAQPNACSSCGPQVSLWDSQPRKIMVADPIKKVAELLQEGYIVAIKGLGGFHLACDATSNKTV
;
A
#
# COMPACT_ATOMS: atom_id res chain seq x y z
N LYS A 1 19.83 -14.81 11.85
CA LYS A 1 19.05 -15.90 11.17
C LYS A 1 17.69 -16.01 11.87
N GLY A 2 16.69 -16.69 11.30
CA GLY A 2 15.37 -16.84 11.94
C GLY A 2 14.19 -16.55 11.01
N PHE A 3 13.13 -15.93 11.50
CA PHE A 3 11.99 -15.58 10.67
C PHE A 3 11.19 -14.38 11.20
N VAL A 4 10.36 -13.81 10.32
CA VAL A 4 9.29 -12.88 10.67
C VAL A 4 7.96 -13.34 10.05
N LEU A 5 6.85 -13.14 10.73
CA LEU A 5 5.50 -13.33 10.19
C LEU A 5 4.51 -12.35 10.80
N ASN A 6 3.45 -12.05 10.05
CA ASN A 6 2.28 -11.36 10.57
C ASN A 6 1.32 -12.39 11.20
N ASN A 7 0.84 -12.12 12.41
CA ASN A 7 -0.28 -12.86 12.99
C ASN A 7 -1.40 -11.91 13.42
N SER A 8 -2.48 -12.43 14.00
CA SER A 8 -3.62 -11.61 14.43
C SER A 8 -3.33 -10.67 15.60
N GLY A 9 -2.14 -10.72 16.21
CA GLY A 9 -1.72 -9.88 17.33
C GLY A 9 -0.52 -8.97 17.05
N GLY A 10 0.02 -8.98 15.82
CA GLY A 10 1.12 -8.11 15.40
C GLY A 10 2.12 -8.84 14.53
N VAL A 11 3.38 -8.50 14.75
CA VAL A 11 4.52 -9.09 14.07
C VAL A 11 5.24 -10.01 15.04
N LYS A 12 5.38 -11.28 14.69
CA LYS A 12 6.22 -12.23 15.42
C LYS A 12 7.56 -12.37 14.73
N ILE A 13 8.63 -12.14 15.48
CA ILE A 13 10.01 -12.26 15.01
C ILE A 13 10.73 -13.27 15.91
N GLU A 14 11.41 -14.24 15.29
CA GLU A 14 12.43 -15.06 15.96
C GLU A 14 13.76 -14.78 15.30
N VAL A 15 14.77 -14.43 16.10
CA VAL A 15 16.13 -14.16 15.65
C VAL A 15 17.13 -15.00 16.43
N GLU A 16 18.07 -15.58 15.69
CA GLU A 16 19.17 -16.39 16.22
C GLU A 16 20.49 -15.84 15.68
N GLY A 17 21.45 -15.65 16.59
CA GLY A 17 22.78 -15.12 16.30
C GLY A 17 23.49 -14.66 17.57
N GLU A 18 24.64 -14.02 17.40
CA GLU A 18 25.42 -13.49 18.53
C GLU A 18 24.64 -12.45 19.34
N ARG A 19 24.85 -12.47 20.67
CA ARG A 19 24.15 -11.58 21.60
C ARG A 19 24.31 -10.09 21.25
N LYS A 20 25.49 -9.69 20.77
CA LYS A 20 25.76 -8.31 20.31
C LYS A 20 24.86 -7.90 19.13
N ASN A 21 24.69 -8.80 18.15
CA ASN A 21 23.88 -8.55 16.97
C ASN A 21 22.39 -8.53 17.30
N ILE A 22 21.93 -9.41 18.20
CA ILE A 22 20.54 -9.40 18.70
C ILE A 22 20.24 -8.10 19.45
N LYS A 23 21.13 -7.65 20.35
CA LYS A 23 20.96 -6.36 21.05
C LYS A 23 20.89 -5.19 20.07
N LYS A 24 21.76 -5.17 19.05
CA LYS A 24 21.74 -4.14 17.99
C LYS A 24 20.42 -4.17 17.21
N PHE A 25 19.95 -5.34 16.81
CA PHE A 25 18.68 -5.52 16.11
C PHE A 25 17.48 -5.00 16.92
N LEU A 26 17.39 -5.35 18.21
CA LEU A 26 16.34 -4.85 19.10
C LEU A 26 16.38 -3.33 19.25
N SER A 27 17.57 -2.74 19.34
CA SER A 27 17.73 -1.29 19.36
C SER A 27 17.25 -0.65 18.05
N GLN A 28 17.62 -1.23 16.90
CA GLN A 28 17.22 -0.69 15.60
C GLN A 28 15.72 -0.75 15.36
N ILE A 29 15.02 -1.78 15.85
CA ILE A 29 13.55 -1.80 15.79
C ILE A 29 12.94 -0.59 16.52
N ARG A 30 13.55 -0.15 17.62
CA ARG A 30 13.07 0.98 18.43
C ARG A 30 13.43 2.34 17.83
N THR A 31 14.55 2.45 17.12
CA THR A 31 15.08 3.74 16.64
C THR A 31 14.92 3.95 15.14
N SER A 32 14.62 2.90 14.39
CA SER A 32 14.62 2.90 12.92
C SER A 32 13.41 2.13 12.38
N PHE A 33 12.24 2.36 12.98
CA PHE A 33 10.98 1.80 12.51
C PHE A 33 10.44 2.58 11.29
N PRO A 34 9.58 1.96 10.47
CA PRO A 34 8.97 2.63 9.32
C PRO A 34 8.23 3.92 9.74
N PRO A 35 8.20 4.97 8.90
CA PRO A 35 7.60 6.26 9.26
C PRO A 35 6.14 6.21 9.73
N LEU A 36 5.40 5.19 9.30
CA LEU A 36 3.99 5.01 9.62
C LEU A 36 3.75 4.05 10.80
N ALA A 37 4.80 3.41 11.31
CA ALA A 37 4.63 2.42 12.35
C ALA A 37 4.41 3.09 13.70
N VAL A 38 3.32 2.74 14.36
CA VAL A 38 3.08 3.05 15.77
C VAL A 38 3.33 1.78 16.56
N ILE A 39 4.43 1.75 17.30
CA ILE A 39 4.82 0.59 18.11
C ILE A 39 4.34 0.82 19.54
N GLU A 40 3.25 0.16 19.94
CA GLU A 40 2.73 0.23 21.30
C GLU A 40 3.58 -0.58 22.29
N LYS A 41 4.03 -1.77 21.88
CA LYS A 41 4.75 -2.69 22.76
C LYS A 41 5.72 -3.58 21.98
N ILE A 42 6.88 -3.84 22.59
CA ILE A 42 7.84 -4.85 22.13
C ILE A 42 8.15 -5.77 23.30
N ASP A 43 7.60 -6.98 23.27
CA ASP A 43 7.93 -8.06 24.20
C ASP A 43 8.92 -9.04 23.55
N TYR A 44 9.94 -9.44 24.29
CA TYR A 44 10.88 -10.47 23.85
C TYR A 44 11.26 -11.39 25.01
N ARG A 45 11.67 -12.61 24.67
CA ARG A 45 12.19 -13.61 25.59
C ARG A 45 13.39 -14.32 24.97
N GLU A 46 14.35 -14.71 25.79
CA GLU A 46 15.45 -15.55 25.33
C GLU A 46 14.94 -16.99 25.11
N LEU A 47 15.41 -17.62 24.04
CA LEU A 47 15.06 -18.99 23.65
C LEU A 47 16.35 -19.76 23.37
N PHE A 48 16.29 -21.09 23.47
CA PHE A 48 17.37 -21.93 22.99
C PHE A 48 17.50 -21.82 21.46
N PRO A 49 18.74 -21.85 20.92
CA PRO A 49 18.96 -21.83 19.48
C PRO A 49 18.19 -22.95 18.77
N ALA A 50 17.43 -22.60 17.74
CA ALA A 50 16.65 -23.56 16.96
C ALA A 50 17.44 -24.11 15.76
N GLY A 51 18.64 -23.58 15.49
CA GLY A 51 19.51 -24.02 14.40
C GLY A 51 19.11 -23.44 13.05
N TYR A 52 18.54 -22.23 13.00
CA TYR A 52 18.16 -21.61 11.74
C TYR A 52 19.38 -21.41 10.82
N ARG A 53 19.25 -21.75 9.53
CA ARG A 53 20.32 -21.56 8.53
C ARG A 53 20.33 -20.16 7.91
N SER A 54 19.15 -19.58 7.75
CA SER A 54 18.91 -18.29 7.08
C SER A 54 17.78 -17.53 7.77
N PHE A 55 17.46 -16.32 7.29
CA PHE A 55 16.30 -15.55 7.73
C PHE A 55 15.20 -15.60 6.66
N HIS A 56 13.95 -15.82 7.06
CA HIS A 56 12.83 -15.95 6.12
C HIS A 56 11.61 -15.13 6.55
N ILE A 57 10.91 -14.55 5.57
CA ILE A 57 9.57 -14.00 5.77
C ILE A 57 8.57 -15.14 5.56
N ARG A 58 7.87 -15.54 6.63
CA ARG A 58 6.92 -16.65 6.60
C ARG A 58 5.51 -16.15 6.32
N LYS A 59 4.67 -17.05 5.78
CA LYS A 59 3.24 -16.79 5.55
C LYS A 59 2.55 -16.35 6.83
N SER A 60 1.63 -15.41 6.68
CA SER A 60 0.84 -14.88 7.77
C SER A 60 -0.03 -15.96 8.44
N LYS A 61 -0.16 -15.94 9.77
CA LYS A 61 -0.89 -16.96 10.54
C LYS A 61 -2.07 -16.34 11.31
N LYS A 62 -3.28 -16.87 11.11
CA LYS A 62 -4.46 -16.45 11.89
C LYS A 62 -4.42 -17.11 13.26
N GLU A 63 -4.54 -16.32 14.34
CA GLU A 63 -4.63 -16.80 15.71
C GLU A 63 -5.99 -16.39 16.30
N LYS A 64 -6.62 -17.25 17.12
CA LYS A 64 -7.92 -16.94 17.74
C LYS A 64 -7.74 -15.82 18.79
N LYS A 65 -8.71 -14.90 18.86
CA LYS A 65 -8.88 -13.88 19.92
C LYS A 65 -7.85 -12.74 19.99
N LYS A 66 -7.28 -12.29 18.88
CA LYS A 66 -6.46 -11.07 18.86
C LYS A 66 -6.94 -10.08 17.81
N PHE A 67 -6.98 -8.81 18.19
CA PHE A 67 -7.29 -7.67 17.35
C PHE A 67 -5.99 -6.91 17.08
N LEU A 68 -5.82 -6.45 15.86
CA LEU A 68 -4.70 -5.61 15.43
C LEU A 68 -5.25 -4.29 14.93
N PRO A 69 -4.72 -3.15 15.41
CA PRO A 69 -5.04 -1.86 14.80
C PRO A 69 -4.67 -1.88 13.31
N ILE A 70 -5.62 -1.51 12.47
CA ILE A 70 -5.40 -1.35 11.04
C ILE A 70 -4.91 0.08 10.80
N SER A 71 -3.82 0.22 10.05
CA SER A 71 -3.31 1.55 9.67
C SER A 71 -4.39 2.35 8.92
N PRO A 72 -4.52 3.66 9.19
CA PRO A 72 -5.36 4.52 8.38
C PRO A 72 -4.84 4.60 6.93
N ASP A 73 -5.68 5.09 6.02
CA ASP A 73 -5.28 5.45 4.67
C ASP A 73 -4.37 6.68 4.69
N ILE A 74 -3.35 6.70 3.83
CA ILE A 74 -2.29 7.70 3.87
C ILE A 74 -2.11 8.30 2.48
N SER A 75 -1.97 9.63 2.42
CA SER A 75 -1.72 10.36 1.18
C SER A 75 -0.41 9.93 0.52
N ILE A 76 -0.27 10.22 -0.77
CA ILE A 76 0.94 9.93 -1.53
C ILE A 76 2.19 10.52 -0.86
N CYS A 77 3.25 9.72 -0.72
CA CYS A 77 4.52 10.21 -0.17
C CYS A 77 5.31 11.01 -1.22
N PRO A 78 6.24 11.90 -0.81
CA PRO A 78 7.01 12.76 -1.73
C PRO A 78 7.72 11.98 -2.83
N ASP A 79 8.24 10.80 -2.52
CA ASP A 79 8.97 10.03 -3.50
C ASP A 79 8.03 9.34 -4.52
N CYS A 80 6.87 8.85 -4.10
CA CYS A 80 5.87 8.34 -5.06
C CYS A 80 5.34 9.48 -5.93
N LEU A 81 5.20 10.69 -5.38
CA LEU A 81 4.83 11.88 -6.14
C LEU A 81 5.88 12.22 -7.20
N LYS A 82 7.17 12.13 -6.86
CA LYS A 82 8.27 12.28 -7.82
C LYS A 82 8.19 11.23 -8.93
N GLU A 83 7.98 9.96 -8.59
CA GLU A 83 7.82 8.88 -9.57
C GLU A 83 6.58 9.06 -10.46
N LEU A 84 5.47 9.57 -9.91
CA LEU A 84 4.23 9.82 -10.65
C LEU A 84 4.44 10.83 -11.78
N PHE A 85 5.32 11.81 -11.59
CA PHE A 85 5.58 12.88 -12.56
C PHE A 85 6.90 12.72 -13.32
N ASP A 86 7.64 11.62 -13.14
CA ASP A 86 8.85 11.32 -13.90
C ASP A 86 8.51 10.56 -15.19
N PRO A 87 8.69 11.15 -16.39
CA PRO A 87 8.39 10.49 -17.66
C PRO A 87 9.21 9.23 -17.94
N LYS A 88 10.35 9.07 -17.26
CA LYS A 88 11.19 7.87 -17.37
C LYS A 88 10.73 6.74 -16.44
N ASN A 89 9.85 7.04 -15.49
CA ASN A 89 9.33 6.04 -14.57
C ASN A 89 8.21 5.23 -15.23
N ARG A 90 8.23 3.91 -15.03
CA ARG A 90 7.16 3.01 -15.53
C ARG A 90 5.78 3.30 -14.96
N ARG A 91 5.69 4.06 -13.86
CA ARG A 91 4.45 4.52 -13.23
C ARG A 91 4.15 6.00 -13.52
N TYR A 92 4.77 6.58 -14.55
CA TYR A 92 4.44 7.92 -15.02
C TYR A 92 2.93 8.06 -15.21
N ARG A 93 2.34 9.04 -14.50
CA ARG A 93 0.90 9.35 -14.46
C ARG A 93 -0.02 8.19 -14.07
N TYR A 94 0.50 7.15 -13.40
CA TYR A 94 -0.31 6.02 -12.93
C TYR A 94 -1.12 6.39 -11.67
N PRO A 95 -2.47 6.43 -11.73
CA PRO A 95 -3.28 7.06 -10.67
C PRO A 95 -3.31 6.32 -9.34
N PHE A 96 -2.97 5.02 -9.33
CA PHE A 96 -2.99 4.16 -8.14
C PHE A 96 -1.58 3.89 -7.60
N ILE A 97 -0.61 4.77 -7.89
CA ILE A 97 0.76 4.64 -7.38
C ILE A 97 0.77 4.67 -5.84
N ASN A 98 1.48 3.71 -5.24
CA ASN A 98 1.73 3.66 -3.81
C ASN A 98 3.06 2.93 -3.52
N CYS A 99 3.45 2.93 -2.25
CA CYS A 99 4.53 2.10 -1.71
C CYS A 99 4.17 1.62 -0.29
N THR A 100 5.12 1.01 0.42
CA THR A 100 4.93 0.59 1.82
C THR A 100 4.63 1.77 2.77
N ASN A 101 5.06 2.98 2.41
CA ASN A 101 4.94 4.20 3.22
C ASN A 101 3.76 5.12 2.85
N CYS A 102 2.88 4.72 1.92
CA CYS A 102 1.69 5.51 1.57
C CYS A 102 0.58 4.69 0.93
N GLY A 103 -0.52 5.36 0.57
CA GLY A 103 -1.64 4.80 -0.15
C GLY A 103 -2.70 4.20 0.77
N PRO A 104 -3.70 3.53 0.17
CA PRO A 104 -4.81 2.97 0.92
C PRO A 104 -4.36 1.82 1.83
N ARG A 105 -5.04 1.72 2.96
CA ARG A 105 -4.91 0.66 3.97
C ARG A 105 -6.32 0.30 4.42
N PHE A 106 -6.87 1.01 5.41
CA PHE A 106 -8.18 0.72 5.98
C PHE A 106 -9.28 0.54 4.92
N THR A 107 -9.36 1.44 3.94
CA THR A 107 -10.39 1.38 2.87
C THR A 107 -10.31 0.15 1.95
N ILE A 108 -9.19 -0.57 1.92
CA ILE A 108 -9.00 -1.70 1.02
C ILE A 108 -8.78 -3.03 1.73
N ILE A 109 -8.62 -3.04 3.05
CA ILE A 109 -8.40 -4.26 3.84
C ILE A 109 -9.75 -4.93 4.11
N GLU A 110 -9.84 -6.21 3.76
CA GLU A 110 -11.05 -7.01 3.98
C GLU A 110 -10.95 -7.88 5.24
N ASP A 111 -9.76 -8.38 5.58
CA ASP A 111 -9.50 -9.18 6.80
C ASP A 111 -8.03 -9.10 7.22
N ILE A 112 -7.73 -9.50 8.46
CA ILE A 112 -6.39 -9.59 9.03
C ILE A 112 -5.95 -11.06 9.21
N PRO A 113 -4.63 -11.37 9.21
CA PRO A 113 -3.48 -10.48 9.02
C PRO A 113 -3.37 -9.84 7.62
N TYR A 114 -2.81 -8.62 7.57
CA TYR A 114 -2.67 -7.83 6.34
C TYR A 114 -1.80 -8.55 5.31
N ASP A 115 -2.43 -8.85 4.18
CA ASP A 115 -1.87 -9.59 3.06
C ASP A 115 -2.69 -9.24 1.82
N ARG A 116 -2.07 -9.13 0.64
CA ARG A 116 -2.76 -8.78 -0.61
C ARG A 116 -4.01 -9.64 -0.85
N SER A 117 -3.95 -10.93 -0.53
CA SER A 117 -5.06 -11.88 -0.67
C SER A 117 -6.31 -11.52 0.15
N ARG A 118 -6.17 -10.64 1.14
CA ARG A 118 -7.24 -10.16 2.04
C ARG A 118 -7.47 -8.66 1.88
N THR A 119 -7.28 -8.17 0.66
CA THR A 119 -7.57 -6.79 0.27
C THR A 119 -8.37 -6.78 -1.02
N THR A 120 -8.97 -5.65 -1.35
CA THR A 120 -9.61 -5.43 -2.66
C THR A 120 -8.63 -5.56 -3.83
N MET A 121 -7.32 -5.57 -3.57
CA MET A 121 -6.29 -5.80 -4.59
C MET A 121 -6.13 -7.28 -5.00
N LYS A 122 -6.81 -8.22 -4.33
CA LYS A 122 -6.73 -9.68 -4.60
C LYS A 122 -7.10 -10.06 -6.05
N VAL A 123 -7.96 -9.27 -6.70
CA VAL A 123 -8.42 -9.51 -8.09
C VAL A 123 -7.44 -8.99 -9.14
N PHE A 124 -6.38 -8.29 -8.73
CA PHE A 124 -5.34 -7.74 -9.60
C PHE A 124 -4.04 -8.55 -9.40
N PRO A 125 -3.78 -9.62 -10.18
CA PRO A 125 -2.53 -10.36 -10.07
C PRO A 125 -1.35 -9.48 -10.48
N MET A 126 -0.24 -9.51 -9.75
CA MET A 126 0.93 -8.69 -10.08
C MET A 126 1.55 -9.14 -11.42
N CYS A 127 1.97 -8.20 -12.25
CA CYS A 127 2.87 -8.52 -13.36
C CYS A 127 4.28 -8.82 -12.83
N ARG A 128 5.10 -9.49 -13.65
CA ARG A 128 6.47 -9.87 -13.32
C ARG A 128 7.33 -8.74 -12.74
N GLN A 129 7.18 -7.51 -13.25
CA GLN A 129 7.94 -6.36 -12.74
C GLN A 129 7.48 -5.92 -11.35
N CYS A 130 6.16 -5.91 -11.09
CA CYS A 130 5.63 -5.60 -9.77
C CYS A 130 5.97 -6.68 -8.75
N GLU A 131 5.96 -7.95 -9.16
CA GLU A 131 6.36 -9.09 -8.32
C GLU A 131 7.85 -9.01 -7.96
N SER A 132 8.73 -8.74 -8.93
CA SER A 132 10.15 -8.53 -8.66
C SER A 132 10.42 -7.41 -7.66
N GLU A 133 9.71 -6.28 -7.75
CA GLU A 133 9.82 -5.21 -6.75
C GLU A 133 9.22 -5.60 -5.39
N TYR A 134 8.20 -6.46 -5.38
CA TYR A 134 7.55 -6.94 -4.16
C TYR A 134 8.45 -7.89 -3.37
N GLU A 135 9.27 -8.68 -4.08
CA GLU A 135 10.18 -9.67 -3.50
C GLU A 135 11.59 -9.13 -3.19
N ASP A 136 11.99 -8.00 -3.80
CA ASP A 136 13.32 -7.40 -3.59
C ASP A 136 13.38 -6.57 -2.30
N PRO A 137 14.14 -6.99 -1.27
CA PRO A 137 14.27 -6.26 0.00
C PRO A 137 14.91 -4.88 -0.10
N LEU A 138 15.65 -4.61 -1.19
CA LEU A 138 16.25 -3.30 -1.45
C LEU A 138 15.28 -2.37 -2.18
N ASN A 139 14.17 -2.91 -2.70
CA ASN A 139 13.15 -2.11 -3.32
C ASN A 139 12.21 -1.53 -2.28
N ARG A 140 11.85 -0.26 -2.45
CA ARG A 140 10.88 0.41 -1.57
C ARG A 140 9.47 -0.18 -1.60
N ARG A 141 9.15 -0.98 -2.62
CA ARG A 141 7.88 -1.69 -2.77
C ARG A 141 7.95 -3.13 -2.26
N PHE A 142 9.05 -3.50 -1.59
CA PHE A 142 9.18 -4.76 -0.88
C PHE A 142 7.99 -4.98 0.05
N HIS A 143 7.24 -6.06 -0.17
CA HIS A 143 6.02 -6.37 0.57
C HIS A 143 4.94 -5.25 0.61
N ALA A 144 4.93 -4.33 -0.36
CA ALA A 144 3.81 -3.41 -0.54
C ALA A 144 2.59 -4.18 -1.07
N GLN A 145 1.67 -4.55 -0.17
CA GLN A 145 0.49 -5.36 -0.53
C GLN A 145 -0.38 -4.75 -1.65
N PRO A 146 -0.56 -3.41 -1.76
CA PRO A 146 -1.32 -2.81 -2.85
C PRO A 146 -0.44 -2.42 -4.05
N ASN A 147 0.77 -2.99 -4.19
CA ASN A 147 1.64 -2.72 -5.32
C ASN A 147 0.94 -3.05 -6.65
N ALA A 148 1.06 -2.14 -7.62
CA ALA A 148 0.51 -2.28 -8.95
C ALA A 148 1.18 -1.30 -9.93
N CYS A 149 0.87 -1.46 -11.21
CA CYS A 149 1.21 -0.53 -12.29
C CYS A 149 0.11 -0.55 -13.36
N SER A 150 0.27 0.27 -14.40
CA SER A 150 -0.67 0.36 -15.53
C SER A 150 -0.98 -0.97 -16.21
N SER A 151 -0.09 -1.97 -16.15
CA SER A 151 -0.28 -3.28 -16.80
C SER A 151 -1.08 -4.29 -15.97
N CYS A 152 -1.07 -4.17 -14.64
CA CYS A 152 -1.66 -5.19 -13.75
C CYS A 152 -2.65 -4.64 -12.72
N GLY A 153 -2.71 -3.33 -12.57
CA GLY A 153 -3.51 -2.66 -11.57
C GLY A 153 -4.86 -2.15 -12.08
N PRO A 154 -5.60 -1.50 -11.17
CA PRO A 154 -6.85 -0.83 -11.51
C PRO A 154 -6.64 0.25 -12.58
N GLN A 155 -7.70 0.52 -13.33
CA GLN A 155 -7.74 1.54 -14.38
C GLN A 155 -8.85 2.54 -14.09
N VAL A 156 -8.66 3.78 -14.53
CA VAL A 156 -9.70 4.81 -14.45
C VAL A 156 -10.63 4.67 -15.65
N SER A 157 -11.92 4.89 -15.45
CA SER A 157 -12.91 4.98 -16.52
C SER A 157 -13.81 6.18 -16.29
N LEU A 158 -14.25 6.80 -17.39
CA LEU A 158 -15.17 7.93 -17.38
C LEU A 158 -16.55 7.45 -17.84
N TRP A 159 -17.60 7.92 -17.18
CA TRP A 159 -18.99 7.58 -17.46
C TRP A 159 -19.82 8.86 -17.54
N ASP A 160 -20.83 8.88 -18.41
CA ASP A 160 -21.81 9.96 -18.46
C ASP A 160 -22.98 9.73 -17.49
N SER A 161 -23.98 10.61 -17.53
CA SER A 161 -25.19 10.53 -16.70
C SER A 161 -26.15 9.40 -17.10
N GLN A 162 -25.96 8.76 -18.25
CA GLN A 162 -26.80 7.68 -18.78
C GLN A 162 -26.14 6.30 -18.61
N PRO A 163 -25.50 6.07 -17.47
CA PRO A 163 -24.43 5.06 -17.26
C PRO A 163 -23.71 4.54 -18.52
N ARG A 164 -23.31 5.42 -19.45
CA ARG A 164 -22.51 5.01 -20.62
C ARG A 164 -21.04 5.34 -20.38
N LYS A 165 -20.17 4.37 -20.68
CA LYS A 165 -18.73 4.57 -20.61
C LYS A 165 -18.27 5.47 -21.76
N ILE A 166 -17.62 6.58 -21.42
CA ILE A 166 -17.00 7.49 -22.39
C ILE A 166 -15.61 6.94 -22.73
N MET A 167 -15.40 6.61 -24.00
CA MET A 167 -14.12 6.09 -24.50
C MET A 167 -13.18 7.25 -24.83
N VAL A 168 -12.19 7.48 -23.97
CA VAL A 168 -11.13 8.48 -24.14
C VAL A 168 -9.79 7.88 -23.76
N ALA A 169 -8.71 8.36 -24.39
CA ALA A 169 -7.37 7.90 -24.11
C ALA A 169 -6.90 8.24 -22.68
N ASP A 170 -7.30 9.42 -22.18
CA ASP A 170 -6.94 9.89 -20.84
C ASP A 170 -8.19 10.42 -20.12
N PRO A 171 -8.89 9.54 -19.36
CA PRO A 171 -10.06 9.93 -18.58
C PRO A 171 -9.80 11.07 -17.58
N ILE A 172 -8.58 11.13 -17.01
CA ILE A 172 -8.24 12.16 -16.01
C ILE A 172 -8.12 13.52 -16.70
N LYS A 173 -7.43 13.57 -17.85
CA LYS A 173 -7.35 14.80 -18.65
C LYS A 173 -8.75 15.24 -19.09
N LYS A 174 -9.61 14.32 -19.54
CA LYS A 174 -10.96 14.69 -19.97
C LYS A 174 -11.81 15.21 -18.80
N VAL A 175 -11.68 14.63 -17.60
CA VAL A 175 -12.36 15.17 -16.40
C VAL A 175 -11.88 16.57 -16.07
N ALA A 176 -10.57 16.85 -16.19
CA ALA A 176 -10.04 18.20 -15.96
C ALA A 176 -10.63 19.22 -16.96
N GLU A 177 -10.75 18.84 -18.24
CA GLU A 177 -11.41 19.68 -19.28
C GLU A 177 -12.89 19.92 -18.93
N LEU A 178 -13.64 18.87 -18.55
CA LEU A 178 -15.05 18.99 -18.18
C LEU A 178 -15.26 19.89 -16.94
N LEU A 179 -14.39 19.81 -15.95
CA LEU A 179 -14.45 20.70 -14.78
C LEU A 179 -14.23 22.16 -15.20
N GLN A 180 -13.29 22.43 -16.11
CA GLN A 180 -13.04 23.77 -16.66
C GLN A 180 -14.20 24.28 -17.53
N GLU A 181 -14.92 23.38 -18.20
CA GLU A 181 -16.14 23.68 -18.95
C GLU A 181 -17.38 23.92 -18.06
N GLY A 182 -17.24 23.78 -16.73
CA GLY A 182 -18.32 24.02 -15.75
C GLY A 182 -19.23 22.82 -15.50
N TYR A 183 -18.81 21.61 -15.85
CA TYR A 183 -19.53 20.39 -15.47
C TYR A 183 -19.23 19.96 -14.04
N ILE A 184 -20.19 19.28 -13.42
CA ILE A 184 -20.04 18.60 -12.14
C ILE A 184 -19.70 17.13 -12.40
N VAL A 185 -18.65 16.61 -11.77
CA VAL A 185 -18.18 15.23 -11.97
C VAL A 185 -18.12 14.49 -10.64
N ALA A 186 -18.63 13.26 -10.61
CA ALA A 186 -18.44 12.35 -9.47
C ALA A 186 -17.08 11.63 -9.59
N ILE A 187 -16.21 11.80 -8.59
CA ILE A 187 -14.87 11.20 -8.53
C ILE A 187 -14.82 10.15 -7.43
N LYS A 188 -14.46 8.92 -7.78
CA LYS A 188 -14.20 7.85 -6.81
C LYS A 188 -12.86 8.08 -6.11
N GLY A 189 -12.91 8.52 -4.85
CA GLY A 189 -11.77 8.56 -3.94
C GLY A 189 -11.55 7.23 -3.22
N LEU A 190 -10.73 7.24 -2.17
CA LEU A 190 -10.45 6.03 -1.37
C LEU A 190 -11.66 5.58 -0.55
N GLY A 191 -12.34 6.52 0.11
CA GLY A 191 -13.47 6.23 1.02
C GLY A 191 -14.87 6.31 0.40
N GLY A 192 -14.99 6.61 -0.90
CA GLY A 192 -16.29 6.82 -1.53
C GLY A 192 -16.22 7.73 -2.75
N PHE A 193 -17.39 8.16 -3.23
CA PHE A 193 -17.50 9.14 -4.31
C PHE A 193 -17.66 10.56 -3.73
N HIS A 194 -17.04 11.53 -4.40
CA HIS A 194 -17.21 12.95 -4.13
C HIS A 194 -17.69 13.64 -5.40
N LEU A 195 -18.54 14.66 -5.25
CA LEU A 195 -18.87 15.56 -6.35
C LEU A 195 -17.79 16.66 -6.41
N ALA A 196 -17.29 16.91 -7.61
CA ALA A 196 -16.30 17.95 -7.89
C ALA A 196 -16.82 18.89 -8.97
N CYS A 197 -16.54 20.18 -8.79
CA CYS A 197 -16.80 21.25 -9.73
C CYS A 197 -15.69 22.30 -9.64
N ASP A 198 -15.67 23.24 -10.57
CA ASP A 198 -14.81 24.43 -10.45
C ASP A 198 -15.33 25.35 -9.33
N ALA A 199 -14.63 25.35 -8.20
CA ALA A 199 -14.97 26.15 -7.02
C ALA A 199 -14.84 27.68 -7.24
N THR A 200 -14.27 28.12 -8.37
CA THR A 200 -14.17 29.54 -8.73
C THR A 200 -15.35 30.03 -9.59
N SER A 201 -16.22 29.11 -10.02
CA SER A 201 -17.36 29.40 -10.89
C SER A 201 -18.67 29.52 -10.10
N ASN A 202 -19.14 30.76 -9.87
CA ASN A 202 -20.44 31.03 -9.21
C ASN A 202 -21.65 30.42 -9.94
N LYS A 203 -21.51 30.04 -11.21
CA LYS A 203 -22.58 29.39 -11.97
C LYS A 203 -22.70 27.90 -11.63
N THR A 204 -21.60 27.28 -11.21
CA THR A 204 -21.49 25.82 -11.03
C THR A 204 -21.61 25.41 -9.56
N VAL A 205 -21.13 26.27 -8.65
CA VAL A 205 -21.27 26.16 -7.19
C VAL A 205 -22.69 26.54 -6.78
#